data_AF-A0AAD9MVP4-F1
#
_entry.id   AF-A0AAD9MVP4-F1
#
_cell.length_a   1.000
_cell.length_b   1.000
_cell.length_c   1.000
_cell.angle_alpha   90.00
_cell.angle_beta   90.00
_cell.angle_gamma   90.00
#
_symmetry.space_group_name_H-M   'P 1'
#
loop_
_entity.id
_entity.type
_entity.pdbx_description
1 polymer ?
#
loop_
_entity_poly.entity_id
_entity_poly.type
_entity_poly.pdbx_seq_one_letter_code
_entity_poly.pdbx_strand_id
1 'polypeptide(L)'
;MLYALLCIVLWIIELLLIDFSVDIHRSPNNMDYARPLQPIIDSYPTSPCSSTGEDHHIRPSQPWFSDDIHRAKCEKRKLERTWRGTRLTVHKEMYSVSHMIKEILQQKKEVKLPIHSSAKDLADRFSHFFEDKVSHIRVGVLDMDYSRDLHVPLPKCSFAIELQRIVMKSLSKGCSLDPLPTRMVKQIMDPLLPLMTTLINSSLTSGDVPET
;
A
#
# COMPACT_ATOMS: atom_id res chain seq x y z
N MET A 1 -18.58 -11.82 -14.96
CA MET A 1 -17.82 -11.25 -16.09
C MET A 1 -16.92 -10.09 -15.66
N LEU A 2 -17.43 -9.04 -15.02
CA LEU A 2 -16.63 -7.89 -14.55
C LEU A 2 -15.53 -8.25 -13.53
N TYR A 3 -15.80 -9.16 -12.59
CA TYR A 3 -14.83 -9.56 -11.56
C TYR A 3 -13.61 -10.29 -12.13
N ALA A 4 -13.81 -11.09 -13.19
CA ALA A 4 -12.72 -11.79 -13.88
C ALA A 4 -11.81 -10.79 -14.63
N LEU A 5 -12.40 -9.78 -15.27
CA LEU A 5 -11.64 -8.69 -15.91
C LEU A 5 -10.89 -7.85 -14.88
N LEU A 6 -11.50 -7.54 -13.73
CA LEU A 6 -10.85 -6.81 -12.64
C LEU A 6 -9.66 -7.59 -12.05
N CYS A 7 -9.79 -8.91 -11.88
CA CYS A 7 -8.68 -9.76 -11.44
C CYS A 7 -7.56 -9.86 -12.48
N ILE A 8 -7.88 -9.90 -13.77
CA ILE A 8 -6.90 -9.90 -14.86
C ILE A 8 -6.16 -8.55 -14.92
N VAL A 9 -6.88 -7.43 -14.79
CA VAL A 9 -6.30 -6.08 -14.78
C VAL A 9 -5.42 -5.89 -13.54
N LEU A 10 -5.85 -6.33 -12.36
CA LEU A 10 -5.02 -6.29 -11.14
C LEU A 10 -3.79 -7.21 -11.25
N TRP A 11 -3.89 -8.35 -11.93
CA TRP A 11 -2.76 -9.26 -12.16
C TRP A 11 -1.77 -8.70 -13.20
N ILE A 12 -2.25 -8.01 -14.23
CA ILE A 12 -1.43 -7.30 -15.21
C ILE A 12 -0.72 -6.10 -14.56
N ILE A 13 -1.41 -5.36 -13.69
CA ILE A 13 -0.83 -4.25 -12.91
C ILE A 13 0.24 -4.77 -11.93
N GLU A 14 0.01 -5.91 -11.26
CA GLU A 14 1.05 -6.58 -10.43
C GLU A 14 2.23 -7.12 -11.24
N LEU A 15 2.05 -7.46 -12.53
CA LEU A 15 3.14 -7.85 -13.43
C LEU A 15 3.96 -6.63 -13.86
N LEU A 16 3.29 -5.53 -14.25
CA LEU A 16 3.95 -4.30 -14.72
C LEU A 16 4.67 -3.53 -13.60
N LEU A 17 4.15 -3.52 -12.37
CA LEU A 17 4.81 -2.88 -11.22
C LEU A 17 6.08 -3.60 -10.77
N ILE A 18 6.27 -4.87 -11.14
CA ILE A 18 7.48 -5.65 -10.81
C ILE A 18 8.52 -5.57 -11.93
N ASP A 19 8.11 -5.32 -13.17
CA ASP A 19 9.02 -5.02 -14.29
C ASP A 19 9.71 -3.65 -14.09
N PHE A 20 9.01 -2.64 -13.53
CA PHE A 20 9.63 -1.33 -13.23
C PHE A 20 10.74 -1.40 -12.17
N SER A 21 10.71 -2.37 -11.26
CA SER A 21 11.68 -2.46 -10.17
C SER A 21 12.99 -3.18 -10.54
N VAL A 22 13.05 -3.87 -11.69
CA VAL A 22 14.25 -4.59 -12.16
C VAL A 22 14.92 -3.89 -13.35
N ASP A 23 14.20 -3.06 -14.11
CA ASP A 23 14.78 -2.32 -15.25
C ASP A 23 15.64 -1.10 -14.86
N ILE A 24 15.63 -0.66 -13.59
CA ILE A 24 16.53 0.42 -13.13
C ILE A 24 18.01 0.00 -13.17
N HIS A 25 18.32 -1.30 -13.11
CA HIS A 25 19.72 -1.77 -13.08
C HIS A 25 20.25 -2.34 -14.40
N ARG A 26 19.50 -2.31 -15.51
CA ARG A 26 19.99 -2.85 -16.80
C ARG A 26 19.54 -2.10 -18.04
N SER A 27 19.51 -0.77 -17.99
CA SER A 27 19.50 0.05 -19.22
C SER A 27 20.93 0.36 -19.66
N PRO A 28 21.34 0.04 -20.90
CA PRO A 28 22.63 0.44 -21.45
C PRO A 28 22.70 1.95 -21.77
N ASN A 29 21.61 2.69 -21.55
CA ASN A 29 21.55 4.15 -21.66
C ASN A 29 21.35 4.80 -20.29
N ASN A 30 22.12 4.38 -19.28
CA ASN A 30 22.26 5.15 -18.05
C ASN A 30 23.04 6.43 -18.36
N MET A 31 22.38 7.40 -19.00
CA MET A 31 22.88 8.75 -19.02
C MET A 31 22.85 9.24 -17.57
N ASP A 32 24.05 9.45 -17.04
CA ASP A 32 24.38 9.70 -15.65
C ASP A 32 23.82 11.07 -15.20
N TYR A 33 22.51 11.16 -15.00
CA TYR A 33 21.82 12.37 -14.50
C TYR A 33 22.23 12.73 -13.07
N ALA A 34 22.92 11.84 -12.34
CA ALA A 34 23.41 12.10 -11.00
C ALA A 34 24.62 13.03 -11.00
N ARG A 35 25.46 12.98 -12.05
CA ARG A 35 26.79 13.63 -12.08
C ARG A 35 26.83 15.13 -11.76
N PRO A 36 25.84 15.96 -12.19
CA PRO A 36 25.81 17.38 -11.83
C PRO A 36 25.47 17.66 -10.35
N LEU A 37 24.89 16.69 -9.64
CA LEU A 37 24.43 16.83 -8.25
C LEU A 37 25.39 16.23 -7.22
N GLN A 38 26.32 15.35 -7.61
CA GLN A 38 27.39 14.85 -6.72
C GLN A 38 28.13 15.97 -5.96
N PRO A 39 28.54 17.09 -6.58
CA PRO A 39 29.26 18.14 -5.87
C PRO A 39 28.46 18.79 -4.74
N ILE A 40 27.12 18.78 -4.85
CA ILE A 40 26.21 19.32 -3.84
C ILE A 40 26.03 18.29 -2.72
N ILE A 41 25.90 17.00 -3.07
CA ILE A 41 25.77 15.89 -2.12
C ILE A 41 27.05 15.74 -1.27
N ASP A 42 28.22 15.88 -1.89
CA ASP A 42 29.54 15.77 -1.23
C ASP A 42 29.88 17.01 -0.36
N SER A 43 29.18 18.13 -0.55
CA SER A 43 29.34 19.35 0.25
C SER A 43 28.69 19.28 1.63
N TYR A 44 27.79 18.31 1.85
CA TYR A 44 27.21 18.07 3.15
C TYR A 44 28.12 17.15 3.97
N PRO A 45 28.49 17.51 5.20
CA PRO A 45 29.28 16.63 6.05
C PRO A 45 28.52 15.33 6.29
N THR A 46 29.04 14.22 5.78
CA THR A 46 28.58 12.89 6.14
C THR A 46 28.91 12.69 7.61
N SER A 47 27.91 12.96 8.46
CA SER A 47 27.96 12.56 9.85
C SER A 47 28.16 11.04 9.88
N PRO A 48 29.10 10.49 10.67
CA PRO A 48 29.27 9.06 10.77
C PRO A 48 27.93 8.45 11.16
N CYS A 49 27.37 7.61 10.28
CA CYS A 49 26.21 6.80 10.61
C CYS A 49 26.62 5.86 11.74
N SER A 50 26.47 6.34 12.96
CA SER A 50 26.26 5.47 14.11
C SER A 50 25.06 4.63 13.73
N SER A 51 25.23 3.31 13.72
CA SER A 51 24.16 2.34 13.53
C SER A 51 23.18 2.43 14.69
N THR A 52 22.39 3.50 14.76
CA THR A 52 21.16 3.53 15.53
C THR A 52 20.20 2.65 14.75
N GLY A 53 19.85 1.50 15.31
CA GLY A 53 18.84 0.61 14.74
C GLY A 53 17.59 1.41 14.44
N GLU A 54 17.42 1.81 13.18
CA GLU A 54 16.13 2.24 12.68
C GLU A 54 15.22 1.04 12.88
N ASP A 55 14.24 1.20 13.76
CA ASP A 55 13.19 0.23 14.02
C ASP A 55 12.38 0.13 12.71
N HIS A 56 12.91 -0.66 11.77
CA HIS A 56 12.22 -1.00 10.54
C HIS A 56 10.94 -1.66 11.00
N HIS A 57 9.82 -0.97 10.81
CA HIS A 57 8.50 -1.48 11.13
C HIS A 57 8.31 -2.82 10.41
N ILE A 58 8.66 -3.92 11.08
CA ILE A 58 8.61 -5.25 10.50
C ILE A 58 7.14 -5.51 10.27
N ARG A 59 6.76 -5.54 9.00
CA ARG A 59 5.39 -5.83 8.62
C ARG A 59 5.03 -7.17 9.27
N PRO A 60 4.01 -7.24 10.14
CA PRO A 60 3.66 -8.49 10.80
C PRO A 60 3.40 -9.55 9.74
N SER A 61 3.94 -10.75 9.98
CA SER A 61 3.80 -11.89 9.08
C SER A 61 2.32 -12.06 8.73
N GLN A 62 2.00 -12.00 7.44
CA GLN A 62 0.63 -12.16 6.97
C GLN A 62 0.30 -13.66 7.02
N PRO A 63 -0.54 -14.14 7.97
CA PRO A 63 -0.68 -15.59 8.21
C PRO A 63 -1.25 -16.37 7.02
N TRP A 64 -1.91 -15.65 6.10
CA TRP A 64 -2.48 -16.20 4.88
C TRP A 64 -1.50 -16.19 3.69
N PHE A 65 -0.35 -15.54 3.82
CA PHE A 65 0.72 -15.45 2.82
C PHE A 65 2.00 -16.06 3.38
N SER A 66 2.03 -17.39 3.44
CA SER A 66 3.19 -18.13 3.98
C SER A 66 4.41 -18.01 3.07
N ASP A 67 5.60 -18.18 3.65
CA ASP A 67 6.86 -18.21 2.91
C ASP A 67 6.87 -19.27 1.81
N ASP A 68 6.15 -20.37 2.02
CA ASP A 68 5.98 -21.45 1.03
C ASP A 68 5.24 -20.95 -0.21
N ILE A 69 4.18 -20.15 -0.02
CA ILE A 69 3.43 -19.52 -1.12
C ILE A 69 4.32 -18.52 -1.85
N HIS A 70 5.11 -17.72 -1.12
CA HIS A 70 6.04 -16.78 -1.70
C HIS A 70 7.10 -17.50 -2.55
N ARG A 71 7.78 -18.52 -1.99
CA ARG A 71 8.78 -19.34 -2.71
C ARG A 71 8.19 -20.00 -3.95
N ALA A 72 7.00 -20.59 -3.85
CA ALA A 72 6.34 -21.20 -5.00
C ALA A 72 6.01 -20.19 -6.11
N LYS A 73 5.54 -18.98 -5.76
CA LYS A 73 5.31 -17.90 -6.75
C LYS A 73 6.62 -17.43 -7.38
N CYS A 74 7.69 -17.28 -6.59
CA CYS A 74 9.02 -16.92 -7.07
C CYS A 74 9.57 -17.95 -8.07
N GLU A 75 9.54 -19.24 -7.72
CA GLU A 75 10.02 -20.32 -8.60
C GLU A 75 9.23 -20.40 -9.92
N LYS A 76 7.89 -20.28 -9.87
CA LYS A 76 7.08 -20.23 -11.10
C LYS A 76 7.52 -19.08 -12.01
N ARG A 77 7.73 -17.88 -11.45
CA ARG A 77 8.18 -16.72 -12.22
C ARG A 77 9.60 -16.89 -12.76
N LYS A 78 10.51 -17.52 -12.01
CA LYS A 78 11.86 -17.84 -12.49
C LYS A 78 11.80 -18.73 -13.73
N LEU A 79 11.05 -19.83 -13.67
CA LEU A 79 10.87 -20.75 -14.80
C LEU A 79 10.22 -20.05 -16.01
N GLU A 80 9.22 -19.21 -15.76
CA GLU A 80 8.57 -18.43 -16.83
C GLU A 80 9.54 -17.47 -17.52
N ARG A 81 10.32 -16.70 -16.74
CA ARG A 81 11.32 -15.77 -17.28
C ARG A 81 12.40 -16.50 -18.07
N THR A 82 12.93 -17.59 -17.51
CA THR A 82 13.93 -18.41 -18.18
C THR A 82 13.40 -18.94 -19.52
N TRP A 83 12.18 -19.45 -19.57
CA TRP A 83 11.57 -19.88 -20.83
C TRP A 83 11.32 -18.73 -21.80
N ARG A 84 10.78 -17.58 -21.35
CA ARG A 84 10.52 -16.43 -22.23
C ARG A 84 11.80 -15.84 -22.83
N GLY A 85 12.91 -15.85 -22.08
CA GLY A 85 14.20 -15.34 -22.52
C GLY A 85 15.00 -16.30 -23.42
N THR A 86 14.94 -17.61 -23.13
CA THR A 86 15.72 -18.61 -23.90
C THR A 86 14.94 -19.27 -25.03
N ARG A 87 13.60 -19.32 -24.92
CA ARG A 87 12.67 -20.02 -25.83
C ARG A 87 12.97 -21.51 -26.05
N LEU A 88 13.80 -22.13 -25.20
CA LEU A 88 14.14 -23.55 -25.27
C LEU A 88 12.97 -24.44 -24.81
N THR A 89 12.82 -25.60 -25.45
CA THR A 89 11.79 -26.60 -25.14
C THR A 89 11.93 -27.14 -23.71
N VAL A 90 13.16 -27.42 -23.27
CA VAL A 90 13.45 -27.88 -21.91
C VAL A 90 12.90 -26.91 -20.85
N HIS A 91 13.13 -25.61 -21.01
CA HIS A 91 12.62 -24.61 -20.06
C HIS A 91 11.09 -24.47 -20.13
N LYS A 92 10.49 -24.68 -21.30
CA LYS A 92 9.04 -24.73 -21.46
C LYS A 92 8.43 -25.90 -20.70
N GLU A 93 9.04 -27.08 -20.79
CA GLU A 93 8.62 -28.29 -20.09
C GLU A 93 8.76 -28.11 -18.58
N MET A 94 9.88 -27.56 -18.09
CA MET A 94 10.07 -27.24 -16.67
C MET A 94 8.98 -26.30 -16.13
N TYR A 95 8.65 -25.23 -16.87
CA TYR A 95 7.54 -24.34 -16.52
C TYR A 95 6.19 -25.06 -16.51
N SER A 96 5.92 -25.88 -17.54
CA SER A 96 4.67 -26.64 -17.67
C SER A 96 4.47 -27.63 -16.52
N VAL A 97 5.52 -28.37 -16.14
CA VAL A 97 5.49 -29.32 -15.02
C VAL A 97 5.21 -28.60 -13.69
N SER A 98 5.89 -27.48 -13.43
CA SER A 98 5.63 -26.65 -12.25
C SER A 98 4.17 -26.17 -12.18
N HIS A 99 3.60 -25.80 -13.33
CA HIS A 99 2.21 -25.38 -13.41
C HIS A 99 1.23 -26.52 -13.11
N MET A 100 1.46 -27.72 -13.66
CA MET A 100 0.60 -28.90 -13.41
C MET A 100 0.67 -29.35 -11.95
N ILE A 101 1.86 -29.35 -11.34
CA ILE A 101 2.04 -29.69 -9.92
C ILE A 101 1.21 -28.75 -9.03
N LYS A 102 1.15 -27.45 -9.36
CA LYS A 102 0.32 -26.50 -8.63
C LYS A 102 -1.16 -26.88 -8.70
N GLU A 103 -1.68 -27.30 -9.85
CA GLU A 103 -3.09 -27.68 -9.99
C GLU A 103 -3.40 -28.97 -9.22
N ILE A 104 -2.48 -29.93 -9.21
CA ILE A 104 -2.60 -31.18 -8.46
C ILE A 104 -2.53 -30.92 -6.95
N LEU A 105 -1.60 -30.07 -6.49
CA LEU A 105 -1.43 -29.74 -5.07
C LEU A 105 -2.48 -28.76 -4.55
N GLN A 106 -3.05 -27.93 -5.42
CA GLN A 106 -4.24 -27.11 -5.11
C GLN A 106 -5.53 -27.92 -5.25
N GLN A 107 -5.54 -29.17 -4.76
CA GLN A 107 -6.80 -29.88 -4.52
C GLN A 107 -7.74 -28.90 -3.83
N LYS A 108 -8.89 -28.63 -4.47
CA LYS A 108 -9.84 -27.56 -4.13
C LYS A 108 -10.00 -27.51 -2.62
N LYS A 109 -9.38 -26.51 -1.98
CA LYS A 109 -9.60 -26.24 -0.57
C LYS A 109 -11.10 -25.99 -0.45
N GLU A 110 -11.82 -26.90 0.21
CA GLU A 110 -13.26 -26.75 0.31
C GLU A 110 -13.54 -25.38 0.92
N VAL A 111 -14.25 -24.56 0.15
CA VAL A 111 -14.71 -23.27 0.64
C VAL A 111 -15.73 -23.62 1.71
N LYS A 112 -15.33 -23.53 2.98
CA LYS A 112 -16.18 -23.76 4.14
C LYS A 112 -17.16 -22.60 4.26
N LEU A 113 -18.13 -22.54 3.36
CA LEU A 113 -19.28 -21.67 3.51
C LEU A 113 -20.12 -22.19 4.68
N PRO A 114 -20.77 -21.28 5.44
CA PRO A 114 -21.80 -21.69 6.37
C PRO A 114 -22.84 -22.56 5.68
N ILE A 115 -23.39 -23.52 6.41
CA ILE A 115 -24.48 -24.36 5.92
C ILE A 115 -25.64 -23.44 5.51
N HIS A 116 -26.19 -23.67 4.32
CA HIS A 116 -27.25 -22.87 3.73
C HIS A 116 -28.16 -23.74 2.87
N SER A 117 -29.44 -23.37 2.78
CA SER A 117 -30.44 -24.11 1.98
C SER A 117 -30.38 -23.75 0.49
N SER A 118 -29.96 -22.52 0.17
CA SER A 118 -29.77 -22.02 -1.19
C SER A 118 -28.81 -20.82 -1.20
N ALA A 119 -28.22 -20.49 -2.35
CA ALA A 119 -27.37 -19.31 -2.48
C ALA A 119 -28.11 -18.01 -2.13
N LYS A 120 -29.43 -17.96 -2.39
CA LYS A 120 -30.31 -16.86 -2.02
C LYS A 120 -30.42 -16.75 -0.48
N ASP A 121 -30.68 -17.86 0.21
CA ASP A 121 -30.72 -17.90 1.68
C ASP A 121 -29.43 -17.37 2.32
N LEU A 122 -28.27 -17.76 1.78
CA LEU A 122 -26.99 -17.26 2.28
C LEU A 122 -26.83 -15.74 2.04
N ALA A 123 -27.23 -15.25 0.87
CA ALA A 123 -27.17 -13.83 0.53
C ALA A 123 -28.12 -12.99 1.41
N ASP A 124 -29.35 -13.45 1.60
CA ASP A 124 -30.35 -12.79 2.44
C ASP A 124 -29.85 -12.72 3.91
N ARG A 125 -29.27 -13.81 4.43
CA ARG A 125 -28.65 -13.82 5.76
C ARG A 125 -27.48 -12.83 5.89
N PHE A 126 -26.65 -12.69 4.86
CA PHE A 126 -25.60 -11.67 4.88
C PHE A 126 -26.18 -10.25 4.88
N SER A 127 -27.19 -9.98 4.05
CA SER A 127 -27.85 -8.68 3.99
C SER A 127 -28.39 -8.26 5.36
N HIS A 128 -29.17 -9.12 5.99
CA HIS A 128 -29.74 -8.85 7.31
C HIS A 128 -28.66 -8.65 8.39
N PHE A 129 -27.60 -9.45 8.38
CA PHE A 129 -26.49 -9.25 9.32
C PHE A 129 -25.87 -7.85 9.22
N PHE A 130 -25.67 -7.33 8.00
CA PHE A 130 -25.10 -6.00 7.82
C PHE A 130 -26.10 -4.88 8.14
N GLU A 131 -27.38 -5.05 7.80
CA GLU A 131 -28.45 -4.13 8.19
C GLU A 131 -28.51 -3.98 9.71
N ASP A 132 -28.52 -5.11 10.43
CA ASP A 132 -28.54 -5.14 11.89
C ASP A 132 -27.27 -4.51 12.48
N LYS A 133 -26.10 -4.82 11.94
CA LYS A 133 -24.84 -4.24 12.41
C LYS A 133 -24.80 -2.73 12.23
N VAL A 134 -25.26 -2.23 11.08
CA VAL A 134 -25.34 -0.78 10.82
C VAL A 134 -26.35 -0.11 11.76
N SER A 135 -27.49 -0.75 12.00
CA SER A 135 -28.49 -0.27 12.96
C SER A 135 -27.90 -0.15 14.37
N HIS A 136 -27.22 -1.19 14.86
CA HIS A 136 -26.58 -1.18 16.18
C HIS A 136 -25.51 -0.08 16.30
N ILE A 137 -24.69 0.12 15.27
CA ILE A 137 -23.71 1.21 15.25
C ILE A 137 -24.41 2.57 15.31
N ARG A 138 -25.48 2.77 14.52
CA ARG A 138 -26.24 4.02 14.52
C ARG A 138 -26.90 4.30 15.87
N VAL A 139 -27.51 3.30 16.50
CA VAL A 139 -28.07 3.43 17.86
C VAL A 139 -26.98 3.82 18.85
N GLY A 140 -25.83 3.14 18.83
CA GLY A 140 -24.70 3.47 19.71
C GLY A 140 -24.09 4.86 19.47
N VAL A 141 -24.26 5.42 18.28
CA VAL A 141 -23.81 6.78 17.95
C VAL A 141 -24.86 7.84 18.34
N LEU A 142 -26.15 7.51 18.25
CA LEU A 142 -27.26 8.43 18.55
C LEU A 142 -27.60 8.49 20.05
N ASP A 143 -27.20 7.49 20.84
CA ASP A 143 -27.33 7.50 22.31
C ASP A 143 -26.22 8.31 23.02
N MET A 144 -25.26 8.85 22.25
CA MET A 144 -24.39 9.92 22.74
C MET A 144 -25.15 11.24 22.66
N ASP A 145 -25.86 11.52 23.75
CA ASP A 145 -26.46 12.82 24.06
C ASP A 145 -25.36 13.87 24.18
N TYR A 146 -24.82 14.36 23.06
CA TYR A 146 -24.04 15.59 23.05
C TYR A 146 -25.03 16.74 23.16
N SER A 147 -25.40 17.01 24.41
CA SER A 147 -26.00 18.27 24.82
C SER A 147 -25.29 19.40 24.10
N ARG A 148 -26.09 20.22 23.40
CA ARG A 148 -25.71 21.53 22.88
C ARG A 148 -24.93 22.28 23.95
N ASP A 149 -23.67 22.57 23.66
CA ASP A 149 -22.95 23.81 23.99
C ASP A 149 -21.47 23.50 24.14
N LEU A 150 -20.70 23.82 23.10
CA LEU A 150 -19.35 24.35 23.23
C LEU A 150 -18.89 24.71 21.81
N HIS A 151 -19.26 25.91 21.37
CA HIS A 151 -18.39 26.64 20.46
C HIS A 151 -17.10 26.92 21.24
N VAL A 152 -16.22 25.91 21.31
CA VAL A 152 -14.82 26.15 21.62
C VAL A 152 -14.28 26.85 20.37
N PRO A 153 -13.83 28.11 20.45
CA PRO A 153 -12.97 28.63 19.40
C PRO A 153 -11.77 27.69 19.37
N LEU A 154 -11.71 26.84 18.34
CA LEU A 154 -10.65 25.86 18.19
C LEU A 154 -9.32 26.61 18.34
N PRO A 155 -8.50 26.33 19.37
CA PRO A 155 -7.24 27.01 19.52
C PRO A 155 -6.44 26.71 18.25
N LYS A 156 -6.16 27.74 17.44
CA LYS A 156 -5.39 27.64 16.18
C LYS A 156 -4.04 26.93 16.35
N CYS A 157 -3.57 26.75 17.59
CA CYS A 157 -2.31 26.12 17.96
C CYS A 157 -2.40 24.64 18.37
N SER A 158 -3.58 24.00 18.47
CA SER A 158 -3.66 22.61 18.95
C SER A 158 -3.22 21.57 17.92
N PHE A 159 -3.23 21.91 16.62
CA PHE A 159 -3.00 20.92 15.58
C PHE A 159 -1.52 20.67 15.29
N ALA A 160 -0.61 21.63 15.54
CA ALA A 160 0.80 21.52 15.15
C ALA A 160 1.51 20.29 15.75
N ILE A 161 1.34 20.05 17.06
CA ILE A 161 1.94 18.88 17.74
C ILE A 161 1.40 17.58 17.14
N GLU A 162 0.10 17.53 16.92
CA GLU A 162 -0.58 16.36 16.38
C GLU A 162 -0.21 16.12 14.90
N LEU A 163 -0.05 17.18 14.12
CA LEU A 163 0.40 17.18 12.73
C LEU A 163 1.78 16.55 12.62
N GLN A 164 2.72 17.04 13.42
CA GLN A 164 4.09 16.50 13.47
C GLN A 164 4.05 15.00 13.81
N ARG A 165 3.26 14.62 14.81
CA ARG A 165 3.09 13.21 15.21
C ARG A 165 2.52 12.35 14.08
N ILE A 166 1.52 12.83 13.36
CA ILE A 166 0.89 12.12 12.23
C ILE A 166 1.90 11.95 11.10
N VAL A 167 2.59 13.01 10.69
CA VAL A 167 3.54 12.92 9.57
C VAL A 167 4.73 12.03 9.94
N MET A 168 5.26 12.11 11.15
CA MET A 168 6.38 11.26 11.57
C MET A 168 6.01 9.77 11.64
N LYS A 169 4.78 9.44 12.06
CA LYS A 169 4.26 8.05 12.09
C LYS A 169 3.83 7.53 10.71
N SER A 170 3.57 8.41 9.74
CA SER A 170 3.18 7.99 8.39
C SER A 170 4.29 7.17 7.72
N LEU A 171 3.95 6.23 6.84
CA LEU A 171 4.98 5.52 6.07
C LEU A 171 5.68 6.48 5.11
N SER A 172 6.99 6.34 4.95
CA SER A 172 7.79 7.12 3.99
C SER A 172 7.57 6.64 2.55
N LYS A 173 6.32 6.67 2.08
CA LYS A 173 5.96 6.35 0.69
C LYS A 173 6.24 7.55 -0.20
N GLY A 174 6.54 7.30 -1.48
CA GLY A 174 6.66 8.34 -2.50
C GLY A 174 5.69 8.06 -3.65
N CYS A 175 5.31 9.11 -4.36
CA CYS A 175 4.59 9.03 -5.63
C CYS A 175 5.47 9.65 -6.72
N SER A 176 5.42 9.14 -7.95
CA SER A 176 6.11 9.76 -9.10
C SER A 176 5.54 11.14 -9.47
N LEU A 177 4.35 11.48 -8.97
CA LEU A 177 3.70 12.77 -9.15
C LEU A 177 4.06 13.78 -8.03
N ASP A 178 4.70 13.34 -6.94
CA ASP A 178 5.08 14.22 -5.84
C ASP A 178 6.53 14.71 -6.04
N PRO A 179 6.78 16.03 -6.12
CA PRO A 179 8.12 16.57 -6.31
C PRO A 179 9.02 16.42 -5.06
N LEU A 180 8.43 16.10 -3.90
CA LEU A 180 9.11 16.04 -2.60
C LEU A 180 8.86 14.67 -1.93
N PRO A 181 9.88 13.80 -1.85
CA PRO A 181 9.76 12.53 -1.15
C PRO A 181 9.44 12.74 0.34
N THR A 182 8.53 11.92 0.90
CA THR A 182 8.13 11.97 2.32
C THR A 182 9.30 11.89 3.29
N ARG A 183 10.40 11.22 2.92
CA ARG A 183 11.64 11.18 3.73
C ARG A 183 12.23 12.57 3.94
N MET A 184 12.26 13.41 2.90
CA MET A 184 12.76 14.77 3.01
C MET A 184 11.80 15.63 3.84
N VAL A 185 10.49 15.48 3.64
CA VAL A 185 9.46 16.17 4.44
C VAL A 185 9.64 15.91 5.94
N LYS A 186 9.95 14.67 6.33
CA LYS A 186 10.25 14.32 7.74
C LYS A 186 11.52 14.98 8.27
N GLN A 187 12.56 15.13 7.44
CA GLN A 187 13.82 15.77 7.83
C GLN A 187 13.68 17.28 8.05
N ILE A 188 12.82 17.94 7.26
CA ILE A 188 12.57 19.38 7.35
C ILE A 188 11.26 19.71 8.08
N MET A 189 10.75 18.78 8.89
CA MET A 189 9.43 18.91 9.52
C MET A 189 9.31 20.17 10.37
N ASP A 190 10.32 20.45 11.21
CA ASP A 190 10.28 21.58 12.15
C ASP A 190 10.11 22.94 11.46
N PRO A 191 10.88 23.32 10.42
CA PRO A 191 10.66 24.56 9.69
C PRO A 191 9.40 24.53 8.80
N LEU A 192 8.92 23.36 8.40
CA LEU A 192 7.75 23.19 7.53
C LEU A 192 6.43 23.22 8.31
N LEU A 193 6.47 22.90 9.61
CA LEU A 193 5.30 22.74 10.47
C LEU A 193 4.40 23.99 10.54
N PRO A 194 4.92 25.23 10.69
CA PRO A 194 4.08 26.43 10.71
C PRO A 194 3.33 26.63 9.39
N LEU A 195 3.98 26.33 8.26
CA LEU A 195 3.39 26.45 6.93
C LEU A 195 2.30 25.41 6.72
N MET A 196 2.57 24.13 7.01
CA MET A 196 1.58 23.05 6.90
C MET A 196 0.37 23.29 7.80
N THR A 197 0.61 23.75 9.03
CA THR A 197 -0.46 24.08 9.99
C THR A 197 -1.34 25.21 9.44
N THR A 198 -0.73 26.25 8.88
CA THR A 198 -1.46 27.38 8.28
C THR A 198 -2.29 26.94 7.08
N LEU A 199 -1.72 26.12 6.20
CA LEU A 199 -2.40 25.61 5.02
C LEU A 199 -3.61 24.75 5.40
N ILE A 200 -3.43 23.81 6.33
CA ILE A 200 -4.50 22.91 6.77
C ILE A 200 -5.59 23.69 7.50
N ASN A 201 -5.23 24.60 8.41
CA ASN A 201 -6.21 25.45 9.08
C ASN A 201 -6.98 26.32 8.08
N SER A 202 -6.33 26.83 7.04
CA SER A 202 -6.98 27.61 5.99
C SER A 202 -7.96 26.75 5.19
N SER A 203 -7.55 25.54 4.78
CA SER A 203 -8.41 24.59 4.06
C SER A 203 -9.61 24.12 4.90
N LEU A 204 -9.42 23.85 6.19
CA LEU A 204 -10.51 23.49 7.10
C LEU A 204 -11.48 24.65 7.35
N THR A 205 -10.99 25.90 7.26
CA THR A 205 -11.82 27.10 7.45
C THR A 205 -12.58 27.44 6.17
N SER A 206 -11.96 27.34 5.00
CA SER A 206 -12.62 27.67 3.73
C SER A 206 -13.55 26.56 3.26
N GLY A 207 -13.17 25.29 3.44
CA GLY A 207 -13.97 24.15 3.00
C GLY A 207 -14.14 24.02 1.48
N ASP A 208 -13.39 24.79 0.69
CA ASP A 208 -13.51 24.83 -0.77
C ASP A 208 -12.93 23.56 -1.39
N VAL A 209 -13.76 22.82 -2.12
CA VAL A 209 -13.38 21.65 -2.92
C VAL A 209 -13.60 22.00 -4.39
N PRO A 210 -12.61 21.81 -5.28
CA PRO A 210 -12.76 22.13 -6.69
C PRO A 210 -13.91 21.33 -7.31
N GLU A 211 -14.70 21.99 -8.16
CA GLU A 211 -15.76 21.33 -8.93
C GLU A 211 -15.13 20.31 -9.89
N THR A 212 -15.71 19.11 -9.92
CA THR A 212 -15.28 17.98 -10.76
C THR A 212 -15.75 18.08 -12.19
#